data_AF-A0A658NVJ6-F1
#
_entry.id   AF-A0A658NVJ6-F1
#
_cell.length_a   1.000
_cell.length_b   1.000
_cell.length_c   1.000
_cell.angle_alpha   90.00
_cell.angle_beta   90.00
_cell.angle_gamma   90.00
#
_symmetry.space_group_name_H-M   'P 1'
#
loop_
_entity.id
_entity.type
_entity.pdbx_description
1 polymer ?
#
loop_
_entity_poly.entity_id
_entity_poly.type
_entity_poly.pdbx_seq_one_letter_code
_entity_poly.pdbx_strand_id
1 'polypeptide(L)' 'MKHRLIALHNLRRAFPEKKMEELMAIAKGVYRSEAITIAEFFSLPSITPRNLHEWVDVEGLEHYREAISRGKGVLSIVA' A
#
# COMPACT_ATOMS: atom_id res chain seq x y z
N MET A 1 -19.28 10.05 8.42
CA MET A 1 -18.77 11.44 8.54
C MET A 1 -17.43 11.52 9.30
N LYS A 2 -17.26 10.83 10.45
CA LYS A 2 -16.01 10.78 11.24
C LYS A 2 -14.73 10.47 10.44
N HIS A 3 -14.71 9.37 9.67
CA HIS A 3 -13.50 8.95 8.94
C HIS A 3 -13.04 9.95 7.88
N ARG A 4 -13.98 10.62 7.19
CA ARG A 4 -13.67 11.68 6.23
C ARG A 4 -12.97 12.87 6.90
N LEU A 5 -13.40 13.25 8.11
CA LEU A 5 -12.77 14.34 8.86
C LEU A 5 -11.36 13.96 9.33
N ILE A 6 -11.17 12.72 9.79
CA ILE A 6 -9.84 12.20 10.18
C ILE A 6 -8.89 12.19 8.98
N ALA A 7 -9.34 11.68 7.83
CA ALA A 7 -8.55 11.67 6.61
C ALA A 7 -8.13 13.09 6.19
N LEU A 8 -9.08 14.04 6.16
CA LEU A 8 -8.77 15.43 5.81
C LEU A 8 -7.84 16.10 6.83
N HIS A 9 -7.97 15.80 8.12
CA HIS A 9 -7.07 16.30 9.15
C HIS A 9 -5.64 15.77 8.95
N ASN A 10 -5.48 14.47 8.71
CA ASN A 10 -4.17 13.86 8.44
C ASN A 10 -3.55 14.44 7.16
N LEU A 11 -4.33 14.54 6.08
CA LEU A 11 -3.88 15.11 4.81
C LEU A 11 -3.49 16.58 4.94
N ARG A 12 -4.21 17.37 5.73
CA ARG A 12 -3.84 18.76 6.01
C ARG A 12 -2.50 18.88 6.74
N ARG A 13 -2.16 17.92 7.61
CA ARG A 13 -0.87 17.89 8.32
C ARG A 13 0.26 17.39 7.43
N ALA A 14 -0.01 16.42 6.56
CA ALA A 14 0.98 15.85 5.65
C ALA A 14 1.27 16.76 4.44
N PHE A 15 0.27 17.52 3.97
CA PHE A 15 0.34 18.40 2.80
C PHE A 15 -0.22 19.79 3.14
N PRO A 16 0.43 20.54 4.06
CA PRO A 16 -0.06 21.85 4.50
C PRO A 16 -0.17 22.88 3.37
N GLU A 17 0.60 22.72 2.30
CA GLU A 17 0.65 23.58 1.13
C GLU A 17 -0.55 23.44 0.19
N LYS A 18 -1.32 22.35 0.29
CA LYS A 18 -2.43 22.05 -0.63
C LYS A 18 -3.74 22.72 -0.23
N LYS A 19 -4.53 23.10 -1.23
CA LYS A 19 -5.87 23.66 -1.03
C LYS A 19 -6.86 22.57 -0.59
N MET A 20 -7.96 22.96 0.05
CA MET A 20 -8.92 21.99 0.60
C MET A 20 -9.53 21.09 -0.49
N GLU A 21 -9.73 21.64 -1.68
CA GLU A 21 -10.27 20.93 -2.84
C GLU A 21 -9.32 19.80 -3.30
N GLU A 22 -8.01 20.07 -3.30
CA GLU A 22 -6.98 19.06 -3.59
C GLU A 22 -6.97 17.97 -2.51
N LEU A 23 -7.03 18.35 -1.23
CA LEU A 23 -7.07 17.39 -0.13
C LEU A 23 -8.31 16.49 -0.20
N MET A 24 -9.47 17.05 -0.59
CA MET A 24 -10.69 16.29 -0.82
C MET A 24 -10.57 15.33 -2.00
N ALA A 25 -9.91 15.74 -3.09
CA ALA A 25 -9.64 14.87 -4.23
C ALA A 25 -8.70 13.72 -3.84
N ILE A 26 -7.64 14.00 -3.08
CA ILE A 26 -6.71 12.98 -2.56
C ILE A 26 -7.46 12.00 -1.65
N ALA A 27 -8.24 12.49 -0.68
CA ALA A 27 -9.02 11.62 0.22
C ALA A 27 -9.96 10.69 -0.57
N LYS A 28 -10.64 11.21 -1.59
CA LYS A 28 -11.51 10.40 -2.46
C LYS A 28 -10.70 9.36 -3.25
N GLY A 29 -9.53 9.74 -3.75
CA GLY A 29 -8.60 8.83 -4.42
C GLY A 29 -8.16 7.69 -3.52
N VAL A 30 -7.73 8.00 -2.30
CA VAL A 30 -7.30 7.00 -1.30
C VAL A 30 -8.40 5.99 -1.02
N TYR A 31 -9.63 6.43 -0.71
CA TYR A 31 -10.73 5.49 -0.46
C TYR A 31 -11.11 4.65 -1.68
N ARG A 32 -10.93 5.19 -2.89
CA ARG A 32 -11.14 4.42 -4.12
C ARG A 32 -10.07 3.35 -4.29
N SER A 33 -8.80 3.72 -4.14
CA SER A 33 -7.68 2.78 -4.23
C SER A 33 -7.78 1.70 -3.17
N GLU A 34 -8.09 2.06 -1.91
CA GLU A 34 -8.30 1.12 -0.82
C GLU A 34 -9.43 0.12 -1.13
N ALA A 35 -10.55 0.59 -1.67
CA ALA A 35 -11.66 -0.30 -2.05
C ALA A 35 -11.28 -1.25 -3.19
N ILE A 36 -10.45 -0.80 -4.15
CA ILE A 36 -9.92 -1.66 -5.22
C ILE A 36 -8.99 -2.71 -4.61
N THR A 37 -8.05 -2.30 -3.75
CA THR A 37 -7.13 -3.22 -3.06
C THR A 37 -7.91 -4.25 -2.26
N ILE A 38 -8.92 -3.86 -1.48
CA ILE A 38 -9.81 -4.80 -0.77
C ILE A 38 -10.50 -5.77 -1.74
N ALA A 39 -10.94 -5.30 -2.91
CA ALA A 39 -11.55 -6.17 -3.91
C ALA A 39 -10.54 -7.20 -4.49
N GLU A 40 -9.27 -6.82 -4.65
CA GLU A 40 -8.19 -7.73 -5.09
C GLU A 40 -7.94 -8.88 -4.09
N PHE A 41 -8.28 -8.72 -2.81
CA PHE A 41 -8.16 -9.82 -1.83
C PHE A 41 -9.00 -11.04 -2.22
N PHE A 42 -10.12 -10.86 -2.91
CA PHE A 42 -10.95 -11.97 -3.37
C PHE A 42 -10.26 -12.81 -4.46
N SER A 43 -9.24 -12.27 -5.13
CA SER A 43 -8.41 -12.99 -6.09
C SER A 43 -7.26 -13.76 -5.44
N LEU A 44 -6.84 -13.42 -4.21
CA LEU A 44 -5.71 -14.07 -3.54
C LEU A 44 -5.81 -15.61 -3.45
N PRO A 45 -6.98 -16.23 -3.22
CA PRO A 45 -7.07 -17.69 -3.13
C PRO A 45 -6.67 -18.44 -4.42
N SER A 46 -6.69 -17.79 -5.58
CA SER A 46 -6.26 -18.39 -6.85
C SER A 46 -4.78 -18.13 -7.18
N ILE A 47 -4.09 -17.31 -6.38
CA ILE A 47 -2.66 -17.07 -6.52
C ILE A 47 -1.89 -18.17 -5.77
N THR A 48 -0.98 -18.82 -6.49
CA THR A 48 -0.19 -19.97 -6.04
C THR A 48 1.29 -19.72 -6.32
N PRO A 49 2.22 -20.46 -5.70
CA PRO A 49 3.64 -20.32 -6.01
C PRO A 49 3.98 -20.57 -7.50
N ARG A 50 3.16 -21.35 -8.22
CA ARG A 50 3.39 -21.66 -9.64
C ARG A 50 3.05 -20.48 -10.55
N ASN A 51 2.00 -19.72 -10.24
CA ASN A 51 1.53 -18.60 -11.09
C ASN A 51 1.84 -17.22 -10.50
N LEU A 52 2.43 -17.12 -9.31
CA LEU A 52 2.74 -15.83 -8.64
C LEU A 52 3.46 -14.84 -9.56
N HIS A 53 4.38 -15.31 -10.38
CA HIS A 53 5.16 -14.50 -11.33
C HIS A 53 4.32 -13.80 -12.41
N GLU A 54 3.08 -14.25 -12.65
CA GLU A 54 2.13 -13.61 -13.57
C GLU A 54 1.44 -12.39 -12.93
N TRP A 55 1.47 -12.29 -11.59
CA TRP A 55 0.74 -11.29 -10.82
C TRP A 55 1.63 -10.20 -10.23
N VAL A 56 2.90 -10.50 -9.96
CA VAL A 56 3.82 -9.57 -9.28
C VAL A 56 5.18 -9.53 -9.97
N ASP A 57 5.71 -8.32 -10.06
CA ASP A 57 7.13 -8.05 -10.26
C ASP A 57 7.67 -7.39 -8.99
N VAL A 58 8.91 -7.73 -8.62
CA VAL A 58 9.49 -7.34 -7.33
C VAL A 58 10.80 -6.60 -7.54
N GLU A 59 10.75 -5.29 -7.34
CA GLU A 59 11.95 -4.45 -7.29
C GLU A 59 12.68 -4.63 -5.95
N GLY A 60 14.02 -4.77 -5.98
CA GLY A 60 14.84 -4.87 -4.77
C GLY A 60 14.86 -6.25 -4.09
N LEU A 61 14.40 -7.31 -4.75
CA LEU A 61 14.35 -8.68 -4.20
C LEU A 61 15.74 -9.20 -3.77
N GLU A 62 16.80 -8.71 -4.39
CA GLU A 62 18.19 -9.00 -4.03
C GLU A 62 18.53 -8.58 -2.60
N HIS A 63 17.96 -7.50 -2.08
CA HIS A 63 18.18 -7.07 -0.70
C HIS A 63 17.63 -8.09 0.30
N TYR A 64 16.44 -8.64 0.02
CA TYR A 64 15.89 -9.72 0.82
C TYR A 64 16.75 -10.99 0.75
N ARG A 65 17.17 -11.38 -0.46
CA ARG A 65 18.02 -12.57 -0.68
C ARG A 65 19.39 -12.46 -0.01
N GLU A 66 19.98 -11.26 -0.02
CA GLU A 66 21.25 -11.02 0.67
C GLU A 66 21.05 -10.98 2.19
N ALA A 67 19.98 -10.37 2.69
CA ALA A 67 19.71 -10.31 4.12
C ALA A 67 19.46 -11.71 4.72
N ILE A 68 18.68 -12.56 4.03
CA ILE A 68 18.39 -13.92 4.51
C ILE A 68 19.64 -14.82 4.48
N SER A 69 20.55 -14.66 3.50
CA SER A 69 21.77 -15.48 3.39
C SER A 69 22.74 -15.27 4.56
N ARG A 70 22.66 -14.13 5.25
CA ARG A 70 23.45 -13.80 6.45
C ARG A 70 23.02 -14.60 7.68
N GLY A 71 21.90 -15.32 7.65
CA GLY A 71 21.46 -16.22 8.73
C GLY A 71 21.00 -15.53 10.02
N LYS A 72 20.66 -14.24 9.96
CA LYS A 72 20.25 -13.43 11.13
C LYS A 72 18.74 -13.15 11.22
N GLY A 73 17.98 -13.67 10.26
CA GLY A 73 16.59 -13.27 10.04
C GLY A 73 16.48 -11.93 9.30
N VAL A 74 15.26 -11.56 8.91
CA VAL A 74 14.95 -10.32 8.19
C VAL A 74 13.77 -9.62 8.85
N LEU A 75 13.90 -8.32 9.11
CA LEU A 75 12.78 -7.45 9.47
C LEU A 75 12.31 -6.73 8.21
N SER A 76 11.12 -7.10 7.72
CA SER A 76 10.46 -6.36 6.64
C SER A 76 9.54 -5.30 7.23
N ILE A 77 9.68 -4.05 6.79
CA ILE A 77 8.84 -2.94 7.22
C ILE A 77 7.79 -2.71 6.13
N VAL A 78 6.51 -2.81 6.50
CA VAL A 78 5.36 -2.50 5.63
C VAL A 78 4.70 -1.25 6.19
N ALA A 79 4.48 -0.24 5.35
CA ALA A 79 3.91 1.06 5.71
C ALA A 79 2.41 1.12 5.44
#